data_AF-A0A3L7RB95-F1
#
_entry.id   AF-A0A3L7RB95-F1
#
_cell.length_a   1.000
_cell.length_b   1.000
_cell.length_c   1.000
_cell.angle_alpha   90.00
_cell.angle_beta   90.00
_cell.angle_gamma   90.00
#
_symmetry.space_group_name_H-M   'P 1'
#
loop_
_entity.id
_entity.type
_entity.pdbx_description
1 polymer ?
#
loop_
_entity_poly.entity_id
_entity_poly.type
_entity_poly.pdbx_seq_one_letter_code
_entity_poly.pdbx_strand_id
1 'polypeptide(L)'
;MLLDAETVHRMVRQLAAGSLVARDAAEQGLLACGPTILPLLAAAEPSAAAEAVFRLHGIKRQLEEQAAVAAVEPATITLALQSASARDVLERVFNQSGSRIALDASVANGSVGERLITVDFNRSTFWEAIEEVLEKSGLQLSFAE
;
A
#
# COMPACT_ATOMS: atom_id res chain seq x y z
N MET A 1 -3.41 8.45 5.74
CA MET A 1 -3.31 9.48 6.79
C MET A 1 -1.83 9.64 7.10
N LEU A 2 -1.21 10.77 6.78
CA LEU A 2 0.19 11.02 7.14
C LEU A 2 0.22 11.29 8.65
N LEU A 3 0.74 10.34 9.44
CA LEU A 3 1.03 10.59 10.85
C LEU A 3 2.34 11.37 10.96
N ASP A 4 2.31 12.38 11.81
CA ASP A 4 3.44 13.24 12.13
C ASP A 4 4.34 12.62 13.20
N ALA A 5 5.64 12.97 13.17
CA ALA A 5 6.64 12.42 14.08
C ALA A 5 6.33 12.72 15.56
N GLU A 6 5.64 13.83 15.85
CA GLU A 6 5.29 14.23 17.22
C GLU A 6 4.23 13.31 17.82
N THR A 7 3.21 12.94 17.02
CA THR A 7 2.21 11.95 17.42
C THR A 7 2.84 10.60 17.74
N VAL A 8 3.75 10.11 16.90
CA VAL A 8 4.46 8.84 17.15
C VAL A 8 5.29 8.92 18.43
N HIS A 9 6.04 9.99 18.65
CA HIS A 9 6.82 10.19 19.90
C HIS A 9 5.93 10.19 21.14
N ARG A 10 4.76 10.83 21.08
CA ARG A 10 3.80 10.85 22.18
C ARG A 10 3.30 9.44 22.50
N MET A 11 2.99 8.63 21.48
CA MET A 11 2.53 7.26 21.67
C MET A 11 3.63 6.37 22.24
N VAL A 12 4.88 6.53 21.78
CA VAL A 12 6.05 5.83 22.35
C VAL A 12 6.22 6.15 23.84
N ARG A 13 6.03 7.40 24.26
CA ARG A 13 6.04 7.76 25.69
C ARG A 13 4.89 7.11 26.47
N GLN A 14 3.71 6.99 25.85
CA GLN A 14 2.53 6.36 26.46
C GLN A 14 2.66 4.85 26.65
N LEU A 15 3.60 4.18 25.96
CA LEU A 15 3.92 2.76 26.20
C LEU A 15 4.42 2.49 27.63
N ALA A 16 4.91 3.50 28.34
CA ALA A 16 5.29 3.42 29.76
C ALA A 16 4.30 4.15 30.70
N ALA A 17 3.08 4.45 30.26
CA ALA A 17 2.09 5.15 31.07
C ALA A 17 1.73 4.37 32.35
N GLY A 18 1.35 5.01 33.46
CA GLY A 18 0.98 4.29 34.69
C GLY A 18 -0.25 3.37 34.58
N SER A 19 -1.07 3.55 33.54
CA SER A 19 -2.31 2.79 33.30
C SER A 19 -2.12 1.76 32.18
N LEU A 20 -2.49 0.50 32.45
CA LEU A 20 -2.46 -0.58 31.46
C LEU A 20 -3.29 -0.24 30.22
N VAL A 21 -4.49 0.34 30.40
CA VAL A 21 -5.38 0.76 29.30
C VAL A 21 -4.71 1.78 28.38
N ALA A 22 -3.94 2.71 28.96
CA ALA A 22 -3.22 3.71 28.17
C ALA A 22 -2.04 3.11 27.40
N ARG A 23 -1.35 2.11 27.98
CA ARG A 23 -0.28 1.38 27.29
C ARG A 23 -0.82 0.60 26.10
N ASP A 24 -1.91 -0.14 26.31
CA ASP A 24 -2.51 -0.99 25.28
C ASP A 24 -3.09 -0.14 24.14
N ALA A 25 -3.72 1.00 24.45
CA ALA A 25 -4.21 1.94 23.45
C ALA A 25 -3.07 2.53 22.59
N ALA A 26 -1.93 2.87 23.22
CA ALA A 26 -0.77 3.36 22.49
C ALA A 26 -0.17 2.27 21.58
N GLU A 27 -0.06 1.03 22.09
CA GLU A 27 0.42 -0.12 21.33
C GLU A 27 -0.46 -0.42 20.11
N GLN A 28 -1.78 -0.52 20.30
CA GLN A 28 -2.75 -0.73 19.21
C GLN A 28 -2.72 0.42 18.20
N GLY A 29 -2.62 1.66 18.68
CA GLY A 29 -2.54 2.82 17.81
C GLY A 29 -1.28 2.83 16.94
N LEU A 30 -0.12 2.43 17.50
CA LEU A 30 1.12 2.29 16.74
C LEU A 30 1.04 1.16 15.71
N LEU A 31 0.47 0.01 16.06
CA LEU A 31 0.27 -1.11 15.13
C LEU A 31 -0.69 -0.75 13.99
N ALA A 32 -1.76 0.01 14.28
CA ALA A 32 -2.72 0.45 13.28
C ALA A 32 -2.13 1.42 12.24
N CYS A 33 -1.00 2.07 12.54
CA CYS A 33 -0.28 2.90 11.57
C CYS A 33 0.46 2.06 10.51
N GLY A 34 0.71 0.78 10.78
CA GLY A 34 1.39 -0.14 9.88
C GLY A 34 2.89 0.14 9.69
N PRO A 35 3.56 -0.57 8.78
CA PRO A 35 5.02 -0.55 8.66
C PRO A 35 5.64 0.81 8.30
N THR A 36 4.85 1.73 7.77
CA THR A 36 5.31 3.05 7.32
C THR A 36 5.93 3.90 8.43
N ILE A 37 5.59 3.64 9.70
CA ILE A 37 6.12 4.37 10.85
C ILE A 37 7.43 3.80 11.41
N LEU A 38 7.97 2.70 10.88
CA LEU A 38 9.23 2.09 11.35
C LEU A 38 10.40 3.10 11.47
N PRO A 39 10.63 4.03 10.52
CA PRO A 39 11.65 5.06 10.67
C PRO A 39 11.37 6.04 11.82
N LEU A 40 10.10 6.37 12.04
CA LEU A 40 9.67 7.27 13.13
C LEU A 40 9.84 6.60 14.50
N LEU A 41 9.60 5.29 14.59
CA LEU A 41 9.84 4.51 15.80
C LEU A 41 11.33 4.44 16.14
N ALA A 42 12.19 4.21 15.15
CA ALA A 42 13.65 4.23 15.34
C ALA A 42 14.15 5.59 15.84
N ALA A 43 13.57 6.69 15.35
CA ALA A 43 13.90 8.03 15.82
C ALA A 43 13.42 8.31 17.26
N ALA A 44 12.29 7.72 17.67
CA ALA A 44 11.71 7.91 19.00
C ALA A 44 12.30 6.99 20.08
N GLU A 45 12.89 5.86 19.69
CA GLU A 45 13.47 4.84 20.58
C GLU A 45 14.47 5.39 21.63
N PRO A 46 15.40 6.30 21.30
CA PRO A 46 16.32 6.87 22.30
C PRO A 46 15.62 7.67 23.41
N SER A 47 14.39 8.12 23.19
CA SER A 47 13.59 8.88 24.16
C SER A 47 12.66 8.00 25.01
N ALA A 48 12.64 6.68 24.76
CA ALA A 48 11.75 5.75 25.44
C ALA A 48 12.29 5.35 26.83
N ALA A 49 11.38 5.24 27.80
CA ALA A 49 11.70 4.63 29.10
C ALA A 49 11.97 3.12 28.94
N ALA A 50 12.73 2.51 29.86
CA ALA A 50 13.13 1.10 29.75
C ALA A 50 11.95 0.11 29.54
N GLU A 51 10.80 0.34 30.19
CA GLU A 51 9.59 -0.47 29.98
C GLU A 51 8.99 -0.27 28.58
N ALA A 52 9.00 0.98 28.07
CA ALA A 52 8.54 1.29 26.72
C ALA A 52 9.45 0.67 25.65
N VAL A 53 10.76 0.55 25.88
CA VAL A 53 11.70 -0.10 24.94
C VAL A 53 11.33 -1.56 24.68
N PHE A 54 10.98 -2.31 25.73
CA PHE A 54 10.58 -3.72 25.58
C PHE A 54 9.33 -3.87 24.71
N ARG A 55 8.30 -3.06 24.95
CA ARG A 55 7.06 -3.05 24.15
C ARG A 55 7.33 -2.57 22.72
N LEU A 56 8.15 -1.54 22.57
CA LEU A 56 8.53 -0.98 21.29
C LEU A 56 9.24 -2.03 20.40
N HIS A 57 10.09 -2.87 20.97
CA HIS A 57 10.69 -4.00 20.25
C HIS A 57 9.63 -4.98 19.71
N GLY A 58 8.62 -5.33 20.53
CA GLY A 58 7.52 -6.20 20.11
C GLY A 58 6.70 -5.60 18.97
N ILE A 59 6.44 -4.29 19.04
CA ILE A 59 5.74 -3.53 17.98
C ILE A 59 6.57 -3.48 16.71
N LYS A 60 7.86 -3.12 16.79
CA LYS A 60 8.77 -3.08 15.63
C LYS A 60 8.82 -4.43 14.91
N ARG A 61 8.95 -5.53 15.67
CA ARG A 61 8.94 -6.88 15.09
C ARG A 61 7.66 -7.18 14.31
N GLN A 62 6.49 -6.88 14.89
CA GLN A 62 5.21 -7.10 14.20
C GLN A 62 5.07 -6.25 12.94
N LEU A 63 5.55 -5.00 12.97
CA LEU A 63 5.54 -4.11 11.82
C LEU A 63 6.54 -4.56 10.74
N GLU A 64 7.70 -5.08 11.12
CA GLU A 64 8.68 -5.68 10.21
C GLU A 64 8.12 -6.96 9.55
N GLU A 65 7.42 -7.80 10.31
CA GLU A 65 6.70 -8.97 9.79
C GLU A 65 5.62 -8.56 8.78
N GLN A 66 4.83 -7.53 9.10
CA GLN A 66 3.85 -6.96 8.17
C GLN A 66 4.51 -6.40 6.90
N ALA A 67 5.66 -5.74 7.03
CA ALA A 67 6.43 -5.23 5.90
C ALA A 67 6.94 -6.37 5.00
N ALA A 68 7.45 -7.44 5.62
CA ALA A 68 7.96 -8.61 4.92
C ALA A 68 6.84 -9.36 4.18
N VAL A 69 5.68 -9.51 4.81
CA VAL A 69 4.48 -10.08 4.16
C VAL A 69 4.07 -9.20 2.99
N ALA A 70 3.93 -7.89 3.17
CA ALA A 70 3.56 -6.97 2.09
C ALA A 70 4.58 -6.93 0.94
N ALA A 71 5.87 -7.19 1.22
CA ALA A 71 6.92 -7.24 0.20
C ALA A 71 6.89 -8.52 -0.65
N VAL A 72 6.28 -9.61 -0.14
CA VAL A 72 6.23 -10.92 -0.80
C VAL A 72 4.83 -11.26 -1.29
N GLU A 73 3.79 -10.59 -0.77
CA GLU A 73 2.43 -10.71 -1.31
C GLU A 73 2.39 -10.19 -2.76
N PRO A 74 1.78 -10.95 -3.70
CA PRO A 74 1.52 -10.45 -5.03
C PRO A 74 0.73 -9.14 -4.92
N ALA A 75 1.19 -8.07 -5.58
CA ALA A 75 0.44 -6.82 -5.61
C ALA A 75 -0.96 -7.11 -6.16
N THR A 76 -1.97 -6.97 -5.31
CA THR A 76 -3.37 -7.16 -5.69
C THR A 76 -3.98 -5.82 -6.08
N ILE A 77 -4.72 -5.84 -7.16
CA ILE A 77 -5.45 -4.71 -7.72
C ILE A 77 -6.85 -4.72 -7.13
N THR A 78 -7.26 -3.57 -6.61
CA THR A 78 -8.64 -3.34 -6.16
C THR A 78 -9.10 -2.02 -6.75
N LEU A 79 -9.97 -2.11 -7.75
CA LEU A 79 -10.35 -0.97 -8.59
C LEU A 79 -11.75 -1.23 -9.18
N ALA A 80 -12.70 -0.39 -8.82
CA ALA A 80 -14.04 -0.39 -9.41
C ALA A 80 -14.24 0.91 -10.18
N LEU A 81 -14.38 0.81 -11.51
CA LEU A 81 -14.59 1.95 -12.40
C LEU A 81 -15.70 1.64 -13.40
N GLN A 82 -16.57 2.63 -13.59
CA GLN A 82 -17.66 2.57 -14.54
C GLN A 82 -17.36 3.54 -15.69
N SER A 83 -17.47 3.06 -16.93
CA SER A 83 -17.28 3.86 -18.13
C SER A 83 -15.99 4.70 -18.14
N ALA A 84 -14.87 4.10 -17.71
CA ALA A 84 -13.55 4.71 -17.76
C ALA A 84 -12.82 4.29 -19.04
N SER A 85 -11.93 5.13 -19.58
CA SER A 85 -11.12 4.74 -20.73
C SER A 85 -10.19 3.58 -20.37
N ALA A 86 -9.99 2.65 -21.29
CA ALA A 86 -9.06 1.53 -21.10
C ALA A 86 -7.66 2.01 -20.67
N ARG A 87 -7.23 3.16 -21.21
CA ARG A 87 -6.01 3.86 -20.80
C ARG A 87 -6.00 4.23 -19.31
N ASP A 88 -7.03 4.94 -18.80
CA ASP A 88 -7.10 5.34 -17.38
C ASP A 88 -7.10 4.11 -16.47
N VAL A 89 -7.83 3.05 -16.86
CA VAL A 89 -7.83 1.80 -16.10
C VAL A 89 -6.42 1.18 -16.04
N LEU A 90 -5.71 1.07 -17.18
CA LEU A 90 -4.34 0.55 -17.22
C LEU A 90 -3.36 1.39 -16.40
N GLU A 91 -3.41 2.73 -16.52
CA GLU A 91 -2.54 3.62 -15.74
C GLU A 91 -2.76 3.40 -14.23
N ARG A 92 -4.00 3.22 -13.77
CA ARG A 92 -4.29 2.92 -12.36
C ARG A 92 -3.81 1.53 -11.93
N VAL A 93 -3.95 0.52 -12.78
CA VAL A 93 -3.43 -0.84 -12.52
C VAL A 93 -1.90 -0.83 -12.39
N PHE A 94 -1.18 -0.13 -13.28
CA PHE A 94 0.28 -0.01 -13.20
C PHE A 94 0.72 0.77 -11.95
N ASN A 95 0.04 1.88 -11.64
CA ASN A 95 0.32 2.68 -10.45
C ASN A 95 0.09 1.89 -9.15
N GLN A 96 -0.98 1.10 -9.06
CA GLN A 96 -1.27 0.28 -7.87
C GLN A 96 -0.31 -0.90 -7.71
N SER A 97 0.11 -1.52 -8.81
CA SER A 97 1.08 -2.64 -8.77
C SER A 97 2.52 -2.21 -8.53
N GLY A 98 2.84 -0.90 -8.64
CA GLY A 98 4.20 -0.40 -8.59
C GLY A 98 5.05 -0.81 -9.81
N SER A 99 4.40 -1.31 -10.87
CA SER A 99 5.07 -1.73 -12.09
C SER A 99 5.53 -0.51 -12.90
N ARG A 100 6.75 -0.56 -13.43
CA ARG A 100 7.33 0.49 -14.29
C ARG A 100 6.99 0.33 -15.77
N ILE A 101 6.03 -0.53 -16.10
CA ILE A 101 5.60 -0.75 -17.49
C ILE A 101 4.97 0.55 -18.00
N ALA A 102 5.55 1.12 -19.04
CA ALA A 102 4.99 2.26 -19.74
C ALA A 102 3.99 1.77 -20.80
N LEU A 103 2.85 2.45 -20.92
CA LEU A 103 1.94 2.23 -22.04
C LEU A 103 2.62 2.66 -23.34
N ASP A 104 2.53 1.82 -24.37
CA ASP A 104 2.99 2.19 -25.70
C ASP A 104 2.23 3.41 -26.22
N ALA A 105 2.91 4.28 -26.99
CA ALA A 105 2.33 5.51 -27.51
C ALA A 105 1.13 5.27 -28.44
N SER A 106 1.07 4.12 -29.12
CA SER A 106 -0.08 3.73 -29.94
C SER A 106 -1.32 3.39 -29.10
N VAL A 107 -1.14 2.86 -27.90
CA VAL A 107 -2.23 2.63 -26.93
C VAL A 107 -2.61 3.95 -26.26
N ALA A 108 -1.63 4.76 -25.89
CA ALA A 108 -1.85 6.05 -25.23
C ALA A 108 -2.58 7.05 -26.14
N ASN A 109 -2.29 7.06 -27.44
CA ASN A 109 -2.87 8.02 -28.40
C ASN A 109 -3.86 7.37 -29.39
N GLY A 110 -4.16 6.08 -29.22
CA GLY A 110 -5.02 5.32 -30.12
C GLY A 110 -6.48 5.34 -29.69
N SER A 111 -7.39 5.22 -30.67
CA SER A 111 -8.84 5.14 -30.44
C SER A 111 -9.27 3.94 -29.59
N VAL A 112 -8.46 2.88 -29.54
CA VAL A 112 -8.72 1.69 -28.70
C VAL A 112 -8.44 1.98 -27.21
N GLY A 113 -7.42 2.80 -26.90
CA GLY A 113 -7.12 3.21 -25.53
C GLY A 113 -8.19 4.11 -24.91
N GLU A 114 -8.88 4.89 -25.74
CA GLU A 114 -10.00 5.75 -25.35
C GLU A 114 -11.35 5.01 -25.21
N ARG A 115 -11.38 3.71 -25.55
CA ARG A 115 -12.61 2.92 -25.44
C ARG A 115 -13.04 2.83 -23.98
N LEU A 116 -14.29 3.16 -23.71
CA LEU A 116 -14.87 3.11 -22.38
C LEU A 116 -15.15 1.65 -21.98
N ILE A 117 -14.64 1.26 -20.82
CA ILE A 117 -14.83 -0.06 -20.21
C ILE A 117 -15.30 0.10 -18.76
N THR A 118 -15.88 -0.98 -18.25
CA THR A 118 -16.24 -1.11 -16.83
C THR A 118 -15.44 -2.27 -16.25
N VAL A 119 -14.79 -2.03 -15.12
CA VAL A 119 -14.02 -3.05 -14.37
C VAL A 119 -14.41 -3.03 -12.90
N ASP A 120 -14.33 -4.20 -12.27
CA ASP A 120 -14.54 -4.37 -10.83
C ASP A 120 -13.55 -5.42 -10.31
N PHE A 121 -12.33 -4.95 -10.05
CA PHE A 121 -11.26 -5.77 -9.48
C PHE A 121 -11.40 -5.81 -7.97
N ASN A 122 -11.52 -7.02 -7.42
CA ASN A 122 -11.53 -7.26 -6.00
C ASN A 122 -10.39 -8.21 -5.64
N ARG A 123 -9.27 -7.63 -5.20
CA ARG A 123 -8.02 -8.35 -4.91
C ARG A 123 -7.51 -9.20 -6.09
N SER A 124 -7.77 -8.77 -7.33
CA SER A 124 -7.26 -9.43 -8.53
C SER A 124 -5.74 -9.32 -8.59
N THR A 125 -5.05 -10.33 -9.11
CA THR A 125 -3.61 -10.20 -9.39
C THR A 125 -3.40 -9.19 -10.53
N PHE A 126 -2.18 -8.66 -10.63
CA PHE A 126 -1.80 -7.74 -11.70
C PHE A 126 -2.13 -8.31 -13.10
N TRP A 127 -1.78 -9.57 -13.39
CA TRP A 127 -1.99 -10.15 -14.71
C TRP A 127 -3.48 -10.39 -15.02
N GLU A 128 -4.27 -10.84 -14.05
CA GLU A 128 -5.73 -10.96 -14.22
C GLU A 128 -6.37 -9.61 -14.54
N ALA A 129 -5.95 -8.54 -13.87
CA ALA A 129 -6.45 -7.20 -14.14
C ALA A 129 -6.05 -6.72 -15.55
N ILE A 130 -4.82 -7.00 -16.00
CA ILE A 130 -4.38 -6.66 -17.36
C ILE A 130 -5.18 -7.44 -18.40
N GLU A 131 -5.34 -8.75 -18.24
CA GLU A 131 -6.09 -9.61 -19.16
C GLU A 131 -7.53 -9.12 -19.34
N GLU A 132 -8.23 -8.79 -18.24
CA GLU A 132 -9.61 -8.28 -18.31
C GLU A 132 -9.70 -6.93 -19.02
N VAL A 133 -8.74 -6.02 -18.81
CA VAL A 133 -8.72 -4.74 -19.53
C VAL A 133 -8.48 -4.94 -21.01
N LEU A 134 -7.55 -5.82 -21.39
CA LEU A 134 -7.26 -6.13 -22.79
C LEU A 134 -8.49 -6.73 -23.48
N GLU A 135 -9.17 -7.68 -22.84
CA GLU A 135 -10.39 -8.31 -23.35
C GLU A 135 -11.50 -7.28 -23.59
N LYS A 136 -11.79 -6.42 -22.59
CA LYS A 136 -12.89 -5.44 -22.67
C LYS A 136 -12.61 -4.28 -23.62
N SER A 137 -11.34 -3.91 -23.80
CA SER A 137 -10.93 -2.82 -24.68
C SER A 137 -10.68 -3.27 -26.13
N GLY A 138 -10.35 -4.54 -26.33
CA GLY A 138 -9.86 -5.06 -27.61
C GLY A 138 -8.39 -4.73 -27.88
N LEU A 139 -7.64 -4.28 -26.87
CA LEU A 139 -6.19 -4.10 -26.94
C LEU A 139 -5.49 -5.47 -27.01
N GLN A 140 -4.31 -5.49 -27.64
CA GLN A 140 -3.44 -6.67 -27.66
C GLN A 140 -2.05 -6.30 -27.16
N LEU A 141 -1.41 -7.23 -26.47
CA LEU A 141 0.00 -7.11 -26.09
C LEU A 141 0.85 -7.45 -27.30
N SER A 142 1.68 -6.50 -27.73
CA SER A 142 2.81 -6.78 -28.63
C SER A 142 4.09 -6.77 -27.82
N PHE A 143 4.85 -7.85 -27.89
CA PHE A 143 6.24 -7.87 -27.41
C PHE A 143 7.12 -7.43 -28.58
N ALA A 144 7.88 -6.35 -28.41
CA ALA A 144 8.89 -5.97 -29.39
C ALA A 144 10.05 -6.99 -29.31
N GLU A 145 10.40 -7.60 -30.45
CA GLU A 145 11.63 -8.40 -30.63
C GLU A 145 12.87 -7.51 -30.77
#